data_AF-A0A6B3FVB2-F1
#
_entry.id   AF-A0A6B3FVB2-F1
#
_cell.length_a   1.000
_cell.length_b   1.000
_cell.length_c   1.000
_cell.angle_alpha   90.00
_cell.angle_beta   90.00
_cell.angle_gamma   90.00
#
_symmetry.space_group_name_H-M   'P 1'
#
loop_
_entity.id
_entity.type
_entity.pdbx_description
1 polymer ?
#
loop_
_entity_poly.entity_id
_entity_poly.type
_entity_poly.pdbx_seq_one_letter_code
_entity_poly.pdbx_strand_id
1 'polypeptide(L)'
;GTMMESYLDFPQCWNGTDLDSPDHKSHMAYPVNGGCPSTHPVPVPKLRQVLRYPVNGDPARFRLASGPGYTMHGDFFNVWPEEEMAQRVRDCINAIIKCGFDGKP
;
A
#
# COMPACT_ATOMS: atom_id res chain seq x y z
N GLY A 1 13.01 -6.64 -21.85
CA GLY A 1 12.52 -5.38 -22.44
C GLY A 1 12.40 -4.34 -21.35
N THR A 2 12.30 -3.07 -21.71
CA THR A 2 12.08 -1.97 -20.76
C THR A 2 10.67 -2.07 -20.16
N MET A 3 10.54 -1.81 -18.86
CA MET A 3 9.27 -1.79 -18.15
C MET A 3 9.02 -0.39 -17.57
N MET A 4 7.79 0.09 -17.64
CA MET A 4 7.32 1.22 -16.85
C MET A 4 6.63 0.70 -15.60
N GLU A 5 6.97 1.27 -14.44
CA GLU A 5 6.41 0.85 -13.16
C GLU A 5 5.77 2.05 -12.45
N SER A 6 4.57 1.84 -11.94
CA SER A 6 3.91 2.77 -11.03
C SER A 6 3.84 2.15 -9.64
N TYR A 7 4.22 2.93 -8.65
CA TYR A 7 4.18 2.58 -7.23
C TYR A 7 3.17 3.46 -6.52
N LEU A 8 2.15 2.85 -5.94
CA LEU A 8 1.21 3.52 -5.05
C LEU A 8 1.36 2.89 -3.67
N ASP A 9 1.92 3.66 -2.73
CA ASP A 9 1.98 3.31 -1.32
C ASP A 9 0.77 3.90 -0.60
N PHE A 10 0.09 3.08 0.20
CA PHE A 10 -0.99 3.53 1.05
C PHE A 10 -0.42 3.93 2.42
N PRO A 11 -1.06 4.89 3.12
CA PRO A 11 -0.79 5.14 4.55
C PRO A 11 -0.90 3.85 5.37
N GLN A 12 -0.03 3.67 6.36
CA GLN A 12 0.01 2.46 7.19
C GLN A 12 0.00 2.75 8.70
N CYS A 13 -0.38 3.97 9.09
CA CYS A 13 -0.53 4.37 10.48
C CYS A 13 -1.95 4.88 10.71
N TRP A 14 -2.72 4.19 11.53
CA TRP A 14 -4.09 4.53 11.88
C TRP A 14 -4.13 5.35 13.17
N ASN A 15 -5.06 6.30 13.25
CA ASN A 15 -5.26 7.15 14.44
C ASN A 15 -5.74 6.41 15.69
N GLY A 16 -6.24 5.17 15.53
CA GLY A 16 -6.70 4.34 16.64
C GLY A 16 -8.12 4.66 17.10
N THR A 17 -8.79 5.63 16.48
CA THR A 17 -10.11 6.12 16.89
C THR A 17 -11.14 5.99 15.79
N ASP A 18 -10.82 6.47 14.59
CA ASP A 18 -11.81 6.68 13.54
C ASP A 18 -11.65 5.65 12.42
N LEU A 19 -12.67 4.83 12.18
CA LEU A 19 -12.65 3.90 11.04
C LEU A 19 -12.69 4.63 9.68
N ASP A 20 -13.18 5.86 9.68
CA ASP A 20 -13.23 6.77 8.54
C ASP A 20 -13.25 8.22 9.04
N SER A 21 -12.84 9.17 8.20
CA SER A 21 -12.84 10.60 8.51
C SER A 21 -13.68 11.37 7.48
N PRO A 22 -14.16 12.60 7.76
CA PRO A 22 -14.98 13.34 6.79
C PRO A 22 -14.32 13.60 5.43
N ASP A 23 -12.98 13.58 5.39
CA ASP A 23 -12.18 13.69 4.16
C ASP A 23 -11.70 12.35 3.61
N HIS A 24 -12.10 11.23 4.22
CA HIS A 24 -11.72 9.85 3.93
C HIS A 24 -10.20 9.58 3.93
N LYS A 25 -9.41 10.45 4.58
CA LYS A 25 -7.93 10.43 4.51
C LYS A 25 -7.26 10.66 5.87
N SER A 26 -7.73 11.65 6.63
CA SER A 26 -7.08 12.12 7.86
C SER A 26 -7.10 11.14 9.03
N HIS A 27 -7.85 10.03 8.96
CA HIS A 27 -7.75 8.93 9.92
C HIS A 27 -6.48 8.06 9.72
N MET A 28 -5.74 8.28 8.63
CA MET A 28 -4.51 7.57 8.29
C MET A 28 -3.33 8.51 8.05
N ALA A 29 -2.11 8.05 8.36
CA ALA A 29 -0.87 8.76 8.08
C ALA A 29 0.23 7.83 7.53
N TYR A 30 1.21 8.43 6.88
CA TYR A 30 2.46 7.77 6.53
C TYR A 30 3.41 7.78 7.74
N PRO A 31 4.26 6.74 7.90
CA PRO A 31 5.27 6.72 8.93
C PRO A 31 6.33 7.79 8.69
N VAL A 32 6.90 8.29 9.77
CA VAL A 32 8.00 9.26 9.78
C VAL A 32 9.15 8.63 10.55
N ASN A 33 10.37 8.69 10.00
CA ASN A 33 11.57 8.09 10.61
C ASN A 33 11.40 6.60 10.96
N GLY A 34 10.68 5.84 10.14
CA GLY A 34 10.50 4.39 10.30
C GLY A 34 9.42 3.99 11.31
N GLY A 35 8.73 4.95 11.94
CA GLY A 35 7.66 4.68 12.90
C GLY A 35 6.40 5.47 12.60
N CYS A 36 5.30 5.03 13.20
CA CYS A 36 4.06 5.80 13.14
C CYS A 36 4.14 7.06 14.02
N PRO A 37 3.61 8.21 13.56
CA PRO A 37 3.60 9.42 14.36
C PRO A 37 2.69 9.26 15.59
N SER A 38 2.91 10.06 16.63
CA SER A 38 2.08 10.00 17.85
C SER A 38 0.60 10.31 17.62
N THR A 39 0.28 11.04 16.54
CA THR A 39 -1.11 11.29 16.13
C THR A 39 -1.77 10.07 15.46
N HIS A 40 -0.97 9.11 14.99
CA HIS A 40 -1.45 7.88 14.33
C HIS A 40 -0.75 6.63 14.88
N PRO A 41 -0.91 6.30 16.17
CA PRO A 41 -0.01 5.38 16.85
C PRO A 41 -0.19 3.91 16.47
N VAL A 42 -1.24 3.53 15.74
CA VAL A 42 -1.56 2.13 15.44
C VAL A 42 -1.00 1.72 14.09
N PRO A 43 0.05 0.89 14.00
CA PRO A 43 0.52 0.38 12.72
C PRO A 43 -0.48 -0.63 12.14
N VAL A 44 -0.75 -0.51 10.85
CA VAL A 44 -1.55 -1.49 10.09
C VAL A 44 -0.68 -2.12 8.98
N PRO A 45 -1.08 -3.29 8.44
CA PRO A 45 -0.36 -3.91 7.34
C PRO A 45 -0.15 -2.95 6.16
N LYS A 46 1.09 -2.80 5.72
CA LYS A 46 1.42 -1.92 4.59
C LYS A 46 0.87 -2.49 3.28
N LEU A 47 0.09 -1.69 2.58
CA LEU A 47 -0.35 -1.97 1.22
C LEU A 47 0.49 -1.16 0.22
N ARG A 48 0.97 -1.83 -0.82
CA ARG A 48 1.59 -1.21 -2.00
C ARG A 48 1.01 -1.84 -3.25
N GLN A 49 0.47 -1.02 -4.14
CA GLN A 49 0.08 -1.44 -5.46
C GLN A 49 1.23 -1.13 -6.45
N VAL A 50 1.65 -2.15 -7.18
CA VAL A 50 2.69 -2.02 -8.22
C VAL A 50 2.09 -2.43 -9.56
N LEU A 51 2.02 -1.48 -10.49
CA LEU A 51 1.60 -1.73 -11.87
C LEU A 51 2.84 -1.72 -12.76
N ARG A 52 3.04 -2.79 -13.54
CA ARG A 52 4.20 -2.95 -14.43
C ARG A 52 3.71 -3.14 -15.86
N TYR A 53 4.12 -2.27 -16.77
CA TYR A 53 3.75 -2.31 -18.18
C TYR A 53 4.99 -2.48 -19.05
N PRO A 54 4.99 -3.44 -20.00
CA PRO A 54 6.04 -3.50 -21.00
C PRO A 54 5.94 -2.27 -21.91
N VAL A 55 7.08 -1.63 -22.19
CA VAL A 55 7.12 -0.44 -23.02
C VAL A 55 8.14 -0.58 -24.14
N ASN A 56 7.80 -0.01 -25.29
CA ASN A 56 8.65 0.03 -26.48
C ASN A 56 8.86 1.47 -26.92
N GLY A 57 10.04 1.78 -27.46
CA GLY A 57 10.43 3.12 -27.86
C GLY A 57 11.27 3.84 -26.81
N ASP A 58 11.44 5.15 -27.01
CA ASP A 58 12.27 6.02 -26.17
C ASP A 58 11.50 6.50 -24.92
N PRO A 59 11.89 6.07 -23.70
CA PRO A 59 11.21 6.46 -22.47
C PRO A 59 11.22 7.96 -22.18
N ALA A 60 12.19 8.71 -22.70
CA ALA A 60 12.28 10.16 -22.49
C ALA A 60 11.10 10.92 -23.10
N ARG A 61 10.36 10.29 -24.03
CA ARG A 61 9.17 10.87 -24.68
C ARG A 61 7.85 10.42 -24.06
N PHE A 62 7.89 9.55 -23.05
CA PHE A 62 6.67 9.07 -22.41
C PHE A 62 6.08 10.14 -21.51
N ARG A 63 4.75 10.20 -21.51
CA ARG A 63 3.94 11.07 -20.67
C ARG A 63 2.68 10.33 -20.26
N LEU A 64 2.24 10.54 -19.03
CA LEU A 64 0.95 10.02 -18.59
C LEU A 64 -0.17 10.86 -19.21
N ALA A 65 -1.20 10.19 -19.73
CA ALA A 65 -2.39 10.88 -20.25
C ALA A 65 -3.16 11.62 -19.14
N SER A 66 -3.01 11.16 -17.89
CA SER A 66 -3.60 11.79 -16.69
C SER A 66 -2.88 13.05 -16.22
N GLY A 67 -1.76 13.43 -16.85
CA GLY A 67 -0.93 14.55 -16.42
C GLY A 67 0.18 14.13 -15.45
N PRO A 68 0.43 14.86 -14.35
CA PRO A 68 1.51 14.53 -13.41
C PRO A 68 1.34 13.17 -12.73
N GLY A 69 2.45 12.56 -12.29
CA GLY A 69 2.42 11.24 -11.64
C GLY A 69 1.59 11.15 -10.35
N TYR A 70 1.46 12.26 -9.62
CA TYR A 70 0.67 12.32 -8.37
C TYR A 70 -0.84 12.24 -8.57
N THR A 71 -1.33 12.20 -9.82
CA THR A 71 -2.76 11.99 -10.10
C THR A 71 -3.17 10.52 -10.03
N MET A 72 -2.22 9.60 -9.84
CA MET A 72 -2.50 8.19 -9.62
C MET A 72 -3.35 8.00 -8.36
N HIS A 73 -4.41 7.21 -8.47
CA HIS A 73 -5.24 6.79 -7.34
C HIS A 73 -5.41 5.27 -7.38
N GLY A 74 -5.72 4.69 -6.24
CA GLY A 74 -6.03 3.28 -6.12
C GLY A 74 -6.83 3.03 -4.85
N ASP A 75 -7.75 2.08 -4.96
CA ASP A 75 -8.62 1.66 -3.88
C ASP A 75 -8.29 0.20 -3.53
N PHE A 76 -8.45 -0.14 -2.26
CA PHE A 76 -8.30 -1.50 -1.79
C PHE A 76 -9.44 -1.88 -0.86
N PHE A 77 -10.01 -3.04 -1.12
CA PHE A 77 -11.03 -3.65 -0.30
C PHE A 77 -10.49 -5.01 0.15
N ASN A 78 -10.31 -5.19 1.46
CA ASN A 78 -9.98 -6.48 2.01
C ASN A 78 -11.26 -7.32 2.09
N VAL A 79 -11.25 -8.48 1.44
CA VAL A 79 -12.37 -9.44 1.43
C VAL A 79 -11.96 -10.81 1.97
N TRP A 80 -10.80 -10.90 2.62
CA TRP A 80 -10.39 -12.13 3.29
C TRP A 80 -11.15 -12.33 4.60
N PRO A 81 -11.40 -13.60 5.00
CA PRO A 81 -11.82 -13.89 6.36
C PRO A 81 -10.85 -13.28 7.37
N GLU A 82 -11.38 -12.75 8.49
CA GLU A 82 -10.57 -12.06 9.49
C GLU A 82 -9.46 -12.96 10.06
N GLU A 83 -9.75 -14.24 10.31
CA GLU A 83 -8.78 -15.21 10.82
C GLU A 83 -7.63 -15.46 9.84
N GLU A 84 -7.93 -15.53 8.55
CA GLU A 84 -6.93 -15.69 7.48
C GLU A 84 -6.02 -14.47 7.42
N MET A 85 -6.59 -13.26 7.43
CA MET A 85 -5.79 -12.03 7.44
C MET A 85 -4.90 -11.96 8.69
N ALA A 86 -5.48 -12.24 9.86
CA ALA A 86 -4.75 -12.20 11.12
C ALA A 86 -3.61 -13.23 11.16
N GLN A 87 -3.81 -14.43 10.60
CA GLN A 87 -2.78 -15.44 10.46
C GLN A 87 -1.60 -14.93 9.62
N ARG A 88 -1.85 -14.39 8.41
CA ARG A 88 -0.77 -13.93 7.54
C ARG A 88 -0.03 -12.72 8.08
N VAL A 89 -0.72 -11.83 8.80
CA VAL A 89 -0.08 -10.73 9.51
C VAL A 89 0.91 -11.26 10.55
N ARG A 90 0.49 -12.22 11.38
CA ARG A 90 1.36 -12.80 12.42
C ARG A 90 2.52 -13.60 11.83
N ASP A 91 2.21 -14.55 10.94
CA ASP A 91 3.15 -15.59 10.55
C ASP A 91 4.12 -15.14 9.45
N CYS A 92 3.71 -14.17 8.62
CA CYS A 92 4.53 -13.69 7.50
C CYS A 92 4.93 -12.22 7.65
N ILE A 93 3.97 -11.30 7.79
CA ILE A 93 4.27 -9.86 7.72
C ILE A 93 5.13 -9.41 8.91
N ASN A 94 4.72 -9.75 10.13
CA ASN A 94 5.48 -9.41 11.34
C ASN A 94 6.81 -10.19 11.43
N ALA A 95 6.88 -11.39 10.85
CA ALA A 95 8.09 -12.20 10.76
C ALA A 95 9.04 -11.76 9.63
N ILE A 96 8.61 -10.83 8.75
CA ILE A 96 9.35 -10.38 7.57
C ILE A 96 9.64 -11.55 6.60
N ILE A 97 8.65 -12.42 6.41
CA ILE A 97 8.68 -13.56 5.49
C ILE A 97 7.63 -13.36 4.40
N LYS A 98 7.98 -13.74 3.16
CA LYS A 98 7.01 -13.77 2.06
C LYS A 98 6.16 -15.03 2.18
N CYS A 99 4.85 -14.88 2.45
CA CYS A 99 3.95 -16.03 2.41
C CYS A 99 3.94 -16.69 1.01
N GLY A 100 3.82 -18.02 1.00
CA GLY A 100 3.40 -18.82 -0.14
C GLY A 100 1.97 -18.53 -0.58
N PHE A 101 1.57 -19.16 -1.69
CA PHE A 101 0.22 -19.00 -2.25
C PHE A 101 -0.88 -19.50 -1.29
N ASP A 102 -0.55 -20.46 -0.43
CA ASP A 102 -1.40 -21.03 0.62
C ASP A 102 -1.41 -20.20 1.92
N GLY A 103 -0.67 -19.08 1.97
CA GLY A 103 -0.65 -18.18 3.13
C GLY A 103 0.29 -18.57 4.25
N LYS A 104 1.19 -19.53 4.01
CA LYS A 104 2.17 -19.98 5.00
C LYS A 104 3.58 -19.51 4.64
N PRO A 105 4.50 -19.40 5.62
CA PRO A 105 5.91 -19.07 5.39
C PRO A 105 6.61 -19.96 4.35
#